data_AF-A0A966QK82-F1
#
_entry.id   AF-A0A966QK82-F1
#
_cell.length_a   1.000
_cell.length_b   1.000
_cell.length_c   1.000
_cell.angle_alpha   90.00
_cell.angle_beta   90.00
_cell.angle_gamma   90.00
#
_symmetry.space_group_name_H-M   'P 1'
#
loop_
_entity.id
_entity.type
_entity.pdbx_description
1 polymer ?
#
loop_
_entity_poly.entity_id
_entity_poly.type
_entity_poly.pdbx_seq_one_letter_code
_entity_poly.pdbx_strand_id
1 'polypeptide(L)'
;MLSKIHRFHGYGSIRGVYQRGNNYRGPLMTLKVSNRATNRPFRVAVVVSKKVSKSAVVRNRIRRRIYEAVRTMPDKNLPGKDMIFTVHSDSLASVEDKKLKKDVTDLTEKALQN
;
A
#
# COMPACT_ATOMS: atom_id res chain seq x y z
N MET A 1 -6.17 -11.68 -5.46
CA MET A 1 -6.53 -10.24 -5.33
C MET A 1 -7.10 -9.97 -3.94
N LEU A 2 -6.81 -8.80 -3.36
CA LEU A 2 -7.28 -8.42 -2.02
C LEU A 2 -8.80 -8.22 -1.98
N SER A 3 -9.47 -8.67 -0.91
CA SER A 3 -10.93 -8.55 -0.75
C SER A 3 -11.39 -7.09 -0.83
N LYS A 4 -12.64 -6.88 -1.25
CA LYS A 4 -13.24 -5.55 -1.41
C LYS A 4 -13.22 -4.78 -0.08
N ILE A 5 -13.53 -5.43 1.04
CA ILE A 5 -13.56 -4.81 2.37
C ILE A 5 -12.23 -4.15 2.77
N HIS A 6 -11.11 -4.65 2.25
CA HIS A 6 -9.76 -4.15 2.53
C HIS A 6 -9.28 -3.13 1.50
N ARG A 7 -10.17 -2.57 0.68
CA ARG A 7 -9.84 -1.58 -0.33
C ARG A 7 -10.63 -0.30 -0.11
N PHE A 8 -10.05 0.81 -0.55
CA PHE A 8 -10.74 2.10 -0.58
C PHE A 8 -11.81 2.12 -1.66
N HIS A 9 -12.90 2.84 -1.39
CA HIS A 9 -14.02 3.03 -2.32
C HIS A 9 -14.43 4.49 -2.34
N GLY A 10 -14.73 5.00 -3.53
CA GLY A 10 -15.17 6.38 -3.72
C GLY A 10 -14.03 7.39 -3.73
N TYR A 11 -14.24 8.45 -4.52
CA TYR A 11 -13.24 9.47 -4.85
C TYR A 11 -12.67 10.21 -3.63
N GLY A 12 -13.47 10.41 -2.57
CA GLY A 12 -13.05 11.14 -1.37
C GLY A 12 -12.39 10.30 -0.27
N SER A 13 -12.44 8.97 -0.36
CA SER A 13 -12.07 8.09 0.75
C SER A 13 -10.58 8.12 1.12
N ILE A 14 -9.73 8.53 0.18
CA ILE A 14 -8.27 8.58 0.29
C ILE A 14 -7.80 9.95 0.84
N ARG A 15 -8.61 11.01 0.69
CA ARG A 15 -8.26 12.39 1.05
C ARG A 15 -7.87 12.53 2.52
N GLY A 16 -8.64 11.91 3.42
CA GLY A 16 -8.37 11.98 4.86
C GLY A 16 -7.00 11.41 5.25
N VAL A 17 -6.58 10.34 4.58
CA VAL A 17 -5.26 9.71 4.80
C VAL A 17 -4.15 10.59 4.25
N TYR A 18 -4.36 11.25 3.10
CA TYR A 18 -3.39 12.22 2.58
C TYR A 18 -3.19 13.42 3.50
N GLN A 19 -4.23 13.87 4.20
CA GLN A 19 -4.15 15.04 5.08
C GLN A 19 -3.55 14.71 6.45
N ARG A 20 -3.94 13.59 7.07
CA ARG A 20 -3.62 13.27 8.47
C ARG A 20 -2.70 12.07 8.65
N GLY A 21 -2.33 11.37 7.59
CA GLY A 21 -1.52 10.17 7.67
C GLY A 21 -0.03 10.47 7.84
N ASN A 22 0.66 9.59 8.58
CA ASN A 22 2.11 9.57 8.71
C ASN A 22 2.74 8.94 7.46
N ASN A 23 3.88 9.47 7.03
CA ASN A 23 4.59 8.99 5.85
C ASN A 23 5.81 8.15 6.24
N TYR A 24 5.91 6.95 5.69
CA TYR A 24 7.03 6.03 5.81
C TYR A 24 7.63 5.80 4.43
N ARG A 25 8.83 6.32 4.21
CA ARG A 25 9.47 6.30 2.89
C ARG A 25 10.39 5.10 2.77
N GLY A 26 10.17 4.30 1.72
CA GLY A 26 11.10 3.28 1.26
C GLY A 26 11.74 3.68 -0.08
N PRO A 27 12.66 2.85 -0.62
CA PRO A 27 13.39 3.15 -1.85
C PRO A 27 12.48 3.19 -3.09
N LEU A 28 11.56 2.22 -3.20
CA LEU A 28 10.74 2.04 -4.40
C LEU A 28 9.31 2.60 -4.24
N MET A 29 8.87 2.76 -3.00
CA MET A 29 7.52 3.18 -2.65
C MET A 29 7.51 3.94 -1.32
N THR A 30 6.44 4.69 -1.09
CA THR A 30 6.13 5.33 0.19
C THR A 30 4.82 4.78 0.70
N LEU A 31 4.79 4.41 1.98
CA LEU A 31 3.59 4.04 2.69
C LEU A 31 3.08 5.26 3.47
N LYS A 32 1.81 5.62 3.28
CA LYS A 32 1.12 6.60 4.11
C LYS A 32 0.06 5.89 4.95
N VAL A 33 0.10 6.07 6.27
CA VAL A 33 -0.80 5.37 7.20
C VAL A 33 -1.57 6.37 8.05
N SER A 34 -2.87 6.14 8.20
CA SER A 34 -3.72 6.87 9.14
C SER A 34 -4.49 5.89 10.01
N ASN A 35 -4.73 6.28 11.26
CA ASN A 35 -5.50 5.49 12.20
C ASN A 35 -7.00 5.81 12.05
N ARG A 36 -7.81 4.76 12.17
CA ARG A 36 -9.27 4.75 12.21
C ARG A 36 -9.69 3.93 13.43
N ALA A 37 -10.99 3.86 13.69
CA ALA A 37 -11.53 3.02 14.75
C ALA A 37 -11.10 1.56 14.58
N THR A 38 -10.64 0.95 15.68
CA THR A 38 -10.04 -0.40 15.74
C THR A 38 -11.03 -1.51 15.38
N ASN A 39 -12.34 -1.27 15.53
CA ASN A 39 -13.38 -2.21 15.11
C ASN A 39 -13.57 -2.34 13.60
N ARG A 40 -12.82 -1.58 12.78
CA ARG A 40 -12.94 -1.58 11.32
C ARG A 40 -11.80 -2.35 10.68
N PRO A 41 -12.05 -3.04 9.55
CA PRO A 41 -10.98 -3.70 8.81
C PRO A 41 -9.99 -2.67 8.28
N PHE A 42 -8.72 -3.07 8.15
CA PHE A 42 -7.73 -2.26 7.45
C PHE A 42 -8.14 -2.05 5.98
N ARG A 43 -7.73 -0.93 5.40
CA ARG A 43 -7.94 -0.63 3.98
C ARG A 43 -6.65 -0.24 3.30
N VAL A 44 -6.50 -0.65 2.04
CA VAL A 44 -5.29 -0.42 1.25
C VAL A 44 -5.62 0.16 -0.12
N ALA A 45 -4.93 1.24 -0.47
CA ALA A 45 -4.87 1.79 -1.81
C ALA A 45 -3.45 1.70 -2.36
N VAL A 46 -3.33 1.39 -3.65
CA VAL A 46 -2.04 1.43 -4.36
C VAL A 46 -2.14 2.47 -5.47
N VAL A 47 -1.36 3.54 -5.32
CA VAL A 47 -1.30 4.68 -6.22
C VAL A 47 -0.05 4.55 -7.09
N VAL A 48 -0.28 4.38 -8.39
CA VAL A 48 0.77 4.32 -9.40
C VAL A 48 0.50 5.39 -10.44
N SER A 49 1.27 6.47 -10.38
CA SER A 49 1.12 7.64 -11.26
C SER A 49 1.55 7.33 -12.69
N LYS A 50 1.05 8.10 -13.67
CA LYS A 50 1.47 8.02 -15.08
C LYS A 50 2.98 8.28 -15.27
N LYS A 51 3.59 9.07 -14.38
CA LYS A 51 5.04 9.34 -14.36
C LYS A 51 5.90 8.10 -14.06
N VAL A 52 5.36 7.11 -13.35
CA VAL A 52 6.08 5.87 -13.04
C VAL A 52 6.20 5.03 -14.30
N SER A 53 5.08 4.84 -15.01
CA SER A 53 5.08 4.15 -16.30
C SER A 53 3.92 4.61 -17.15
N LYS A 54 4.19 4.85 -18.44
CA LYS A 54 3.16 5.15 -19.44
C LYS A 54 2.26 3.93 -19.71
N SER A 55 2.78 2.71 -19.55
CA SER A 55 2.03 1.47 -19.78
C SER A 55 1.02 1.22 -18.66
N ALA A 56 -0.26 1.14 -19.02
CA ALA A 56 -1.31 0.75 -18.10
C ALA A 56 -1.11 -0.68 -17.58
N VAL A 57 -0.55 -1.58 -18.40
CA VAL A 57 -0.27 -2.97 -18.05
C VAL A 57 0.78 -3.04 -16.94
N VAL A 58 1.87 -2.29 -17.06
CA VAL A 58 2.93 -2.21 -16.05
C VAL A 58 2.39 -1.67 -14.74
N ARG A 59 1.61 -0.57 -14.78
CA ARG A 59 0.96 -0.01 -13.58
C ARG A 59 0.01 -1.00 -12.91
N ASN A 60 -0.79 -1.72 -13.70
CA ASN A 60 -1.72 -2.74 -13.19
C ASN A 60 -0.97 -3.92 -12.57
N ARG A 61 0.15 -4.36 -13.18
CA ARG A 61 1.03 -5.38 -12.62
C ARG A 61 1.55 -4.95 -11.25
N ILE A 62 2.12 -3.74 -11.14
CA ILE A 62 2.62 -3.19 -9.88
C ILE A 62 1.52 -3.19 -8.80
N ARG A 63 0.30 -2.71 -9.12
CA ARG A 63 -0.83 -2.74 -8.16
C ARG A 63 -1.13 -4.15 -7.69
N ARG A 64 -1.23 -5.12 -8.61
CA ARG A 64 -1.52 -6.52 -8.28
C ARG A 64 -0.43 -7.10 -7.37
N ARG A 65 0.85 -6.86 -7.68
CA ARG A 65 1.98 -7.36 -6.88
C ARG A 65 1.96 -6.81 -5.45
N ILE A 66 1.75 -5.52 -5.27
CA ILE A 66 1.66 -4.90 -3.93
C ILE A 66 0.44 -5.44 -3.16
N TYR A 67 -0.72 -5.56 -3.81
CA TYR A 67 -1.89 -6.16 -3.15
C TYR A 67 -1.67 -7.60 -2.71
N GLU A 68 -0.98 -8.41 -3.51
CA GLU A 68 -0.62 -9.78 -3.13
C GLU A 68 0.39 -9.80 -1.98
N ALA A 69 1.41 -8.93 -1.98
CA ALA A 69 2.36 -8.81 -0.88
C ALA A 69 1.66 -8.49 0.45
N VAL A 70 0.77 -7.49 0.46
CA VAL A 70 -0.07 -7.16 1.63
C VAL A 70 -0.97 -8.33 2.02
N ARG A 71 -1.56 -9.05 1.05
CA ARG A 71 -2.44 -10.21 1.33
C ARG A 71 -1.69 -11.35 2.02
N THR A 72 -0.43 -11.57 1.68
CA THR A 72 0.41 -12.67 2.21
C THR A 72 1.26 -12.27 3.41
N MET A 73 1.12 -11.05 3.92
CA MET A 73 1.88 -10.59 5.06
C MET A 73 1.55 -11.43 6.31
N PRO A 74 2.56 -11.90 7.07
CA PRO A 74 2.37 -12.81 8.20
C PRO A 74 1.64 -12.16 9.37
N ASP A 75 1.91 -10.90 9.65
CA ASP A 75 1.29 -10.13 10.74
C ASP A 75 0.21 -9.18 10.22
N LYS A 76 -1.04 -9.65 10.20
CA LYS A 76 -2.20 -8.84 9.76
C LYS A 76 -2.86 -8.06 10.87
N ASN A 77 -2.20 -7.88 12.01
CA ASN A 77 -2.76 -7.12 13.12
C ASN A 77 -2.74 -5.62 12.83
N LEU A 78 -3.57 -5.21 11.86
CA LEU A 78 -3.74 -3.85 11.37
C LEU A 78 -5.18 -3.33 11.60
N PRO A 79 -5.89 -3.65 12.69
CA PRO A 79 -7.24 -3.18 12.89
C PRO A 79 -7.30 -1.66 12.82
N GLY A 80 -8.27 -1.13 12.07
CA GLY A 80 -8.48 0.30 11.94
C GLY A 80 -7.36 1.06 11.21
N LYS A 81 -6.48 0.41 10.43
CA LYS A 81 -5.44 1.14 9.68
C LYS A 81 -5.87 1.42 8.23
N ASP A 82 -5.71 2.67 7.81
CA ASP A 82 -5.89 3.11 6.44
C ASP A 82 -4.52 3.35 5.81
N MET A 83 -4.18 2.59 4.76
CA MET A 83 -2.84 2.54 4.17
C MET A 83 -2.85 2.91 2.68
N ILE A 84 -1.92 3.76 2.27
CA ILE A 84 -1.72 4.12 0.87
C ILE A 84 -0.27 3.84 0.48
N PHE A 85 -0.07 2.94 -0.47
CA PHE A 85 1.21 2.75 -1.12
C PHE A 85 1.30 3.66 -2.34
N THR A 86 2.21 4.62 -2.31
CA THR A 86 2.55 5.46 -3.47
C THR A 86 3.84 4.96 -4.08
N VAL A 87 3.77 4.54 -5.35
CA VAL A 87 4.91 4.00 -6.09
C VAL A 87 5.65 5.12 -6.81
N HIS A 88 6.98 5.09 -6.73
CA HIS A 88 7.83 6.08 -7.40
C HIS A 88 8.72 5.49 -8.49
N SER A 89 8.90 4.16 -8.55
CA SER A 89 9.73 3.46 -9.55
C SER A 89 8.96 2.32 -10.23
N ASP A 90 9.15 2.15 -11.54
CA ASP A 90 8.57 1.07 -12.34
C ASP A 90 9.32 -0.26 -12.21
N SER A 91 10.53 -0.25 -11.65
CA SER A 91 11.31 -1.45 -11.31
C SER A 91 10.51 -2.44 -10.46
N LEU A 92 9.54 -1.96 -9.67
CA LEU A 92 8.58 -2.79 -8.93
C LEU A 92 7.77 -3.76 -9.81
N ALA A 93 7.75 -3.55 -11.13
CA ALA A 93 7.16 -4.51 -12.04
C ALA A 93 8.00 -5.79 -12.16
N SER A 94 9.33 -5.71 -12.09
CA SER A 94 10.27 -6.82 -12.35
C SER A 94 11.11 -7.27 -11.16
N VAL A 95 11.17 -6.49 -10.06
CA VAL A 95 11.86 -6.87 -8.81
C VAL A 95 11.43 -8.27 -8.33
N GLU A 96 12.28 -8.99 -7.63
CA GLU A 96 11.94 -10.30 -7.07
C GLU A 96 10.79 -10.23 -6.05
N ASP A 97 9.86 -11.20 -6.07
CA ASP A 97 8.71 -11.23 -5.16
C ASP A 97 9.11 -11.28 -3.68
N LYS A 98 10.21 -11.98 -3.35
CA LYS A 98 10.73 -12.07 -1.97
C LYS A 98 11.16 -10.70 -1.45
N LYS A 99 11.88 -9.95 -2.27
CA LYS A 99 12.31 -8.58 -1.96
C LYS A 99 11.11 -7.63 -1.81
N LEU A 100 10.14 -7.70 -2.73
CA LEU A 100 8.93 -6.89 -2.65
C LEU A 100 8.14 -7.13 -1.37
N LYS A 101 7.95 -8.40 -1.00
CA LYS A 101 7.25 -8.77 0.24
C LYS A 101 7.97 -8.21 1.46
N LYS A 102 9.29 -8.36 1.50
CA LYS A 102 10.13 -7.79 2.58
C LYS A 102 9.96 -6.28 2.68
N ASP A 103 10.13 -5.54 1.57
CA ASP A 103 10.00 -4.08 1.56
C ASP A 103 8.62 -3.60 2.06
N VAL A 104 7.55 -4.31 1.69
CA VAL A 104 6.18 -4.00 2.15
C VAL A 104 6.01 -4.29 3.64
N THR A 105 6.53 -5.43 4.12
CA THR A 105 6.50 -5.79 5.55
C THR A 105 7.29 -4.78 6.38
N ASP A 106 8.52 -4.48 6.00
CA ASP A 106 9.40 -3.54 6.71
C ASP A 106 8.77 -2.15 6.84
N LEU A 107 8.11 -1.65 5.78
CA LEU A 107 7.39 -0.38 5.83
C LEU A 107 6.17 -0.44 6.77
N THR A 108 5.48 -1.57 6.79
CA THR A 108 4.27 -1.76 7.60
C THR A 108 4.63 -1.91 9.08
N GLU A 109 5.70 -2.63 9.41
CA GLU A 109 6.23 -2.75 10.77
C GLU A 109 6.68 -1.40 11.32
N LYS A 110 7.39 -0.59 10.52
CA LYS A 110 7.75 0.78 10.90
C LYS A 110 6.52 1.65 11.21
N ALA A 111 5.40 1.40 10.53
CA ALA A 111 4.14 2.10 10.76
C ALA A 111 3.32 1.57 11.94
N LEU A 112 3.67 0.39 12.47
CA LEU A 112 3.06 -0.20 13.66
C LEU A 112 3.79 0.19 14.94
N GLN A 113 5.10 0.42 14.85
CA GLN A 113 5.96 0.81 15.98
C GLN A 113 5.81 2.29 16.39
N ASN A 114 5.02 3.08 15.66
CA ASN A 114 4.71 4.50 15.92
C ASN A 114 3.20 4.71 16.03
#